data_AF-A0A431VR64-F1
#
_entry.id   AF-A0A431VR64-F1
#
_cell.length_a   1.000
_cell.length_b   1.000
_cell.length_c   1.000
_cell.angle_alpha   90.00
_cell.angle_beta   90.00
_cell.angle_gamma   90.00
#
_symmetry.space_group_name_H-M   'P 1'
#
loop_
_entity.id
_entity.type
_entity.pdbx_description
1 polymer ?
#
loop_
_entity_poly.entity_id
_entity_poly.type
_entity_poly.pdbx_seq_one_letter_code
_entity_poly.pdbx_strand_id
1 'polypeptide(L)' 'MDSHYPFVLLDAIHCKVRDNGRYVSKTIFTILGLNIQGRKELQGLYLSESGGANYLA' A
#
# COMPACT_ATOMS: atom_id res chain seq x y z
N MET A 1 9.74 -13.17 20.72
CA MET A 1 8.79 -12.28 20.04
C MET A 1 8.17 -13.09 18.94
N ASP A 2 6.88 -13.40 19.06
CA ASP A 2 6.18 -14.20 18.07
C ASP A 2 5.93 -13.36 16.81
N SER A 3 6.17 -13.92 15.63
CA SER A 3 5.81 -13.24 14.39
C SER A 3 4.29 -13.16 14.30
N HIS A 4 3.73 -11.95 14.40
CA HIS A 4 2.29 -11.73 14.31
C HIS A 4 1.75 -12.00 12.89
N TYR A 5 2.62 -11.90 11.88
CA TYR A 5 2.28 -12.04 10.47
C TYR A 5 3.32 -12.92 9.75
N PRO A 6 3.12 -14.25 9.70
CA PRO A 6 4.03 -15.15 8.96
C PRO A 6 4.20 -14.77 7.49
N PHE A 7 3.23 -14.08 6.89
CA PHE A 7 3.33 -13.56 5.53
C PHE A 7 2.87 -12.10 5.48
N VAL A 8 3.59 -11.29 4.71
CA VAL A 8 3.21 -9.91 4.40
C VAL A 8 3.25 -9.73 2.89
N LEU A 9 2.17 -9.20 2.32
CA LEU A 9 2.05 -8.83 0.92
C LEU A 9 2.10 -7.32 0.79
N LEU A 10 2.96 -6.83 -0.10
CA LEU A 10 3.02 -5.43 -0.51
C LEU A 10 2.54 -5.34 -1.96
N ASP A 11 1.54 -4.49 -2.21
CA ASP A 11 1.03 -4.20 -3.55
C ASP A 11 1.18 -2.70 -3.86
N ALA A 12 1.41 -2.37 -5.13
CA ALA A 12 1.54 -1.01 -5.64
C ALA A 12 0.61 -0.82 -6.85
N ILE A 13 -0.45 -0.05 -6.66
CA ILE A 13 -1.47 0.21 -7.67
C ILE A 13 -1.24 1.61 -8.24
N HIS A 14 -0.87 1.68 -9.52
CA HIS A 14 -0.74 2.94 -10.24
C HIS A 14 -2.07 3.33 -10.88
N CYS A 15 -2.60 4.49 -10.52
CA CYS A 15 -3.89 4.96 -11.02
C CYS A 15 -3.83 6.45 -11.40
N LYS A 16 -4.65 6.84 -12.38
CA LYS A 16 -4.91 8.26 -12.65
C LYS A 16 -6.18 8.65 -11.93
N VAL A 17 -6.10 9.64 -11.06
CA VAL A 17 -7.24 10.20 -10.34
C VAL A 17 -7.50 11.61 -10.82
N ARG A 18 -8.76 12.03 -10.81
CA ARG A 18 -9.13 13.41 -11.11
C ARG A 18 -9.03 14.23 -9.83
N ASP A 19 -8.11 15.18 -9.81
CA ASP A 19 -7.81 16.06 -8.69
C ASP A 19 -7.83 17.51 -9.20
N ASN A 20 -8.65 18.36 -8.58
CA ASN A 20 -8.83 19.76 -8.99
C ASN A 20 -9.06 19.96 -10.51
N GLY A 21 -9.87 19.08 -11.10
CA GLY A 21 -10.22 19.15 -12.52
C GLY A 21 -9.14 18.64 -13.49
N ARG A 22 -7.97 18.23 -13.00
CA ARG A 22 -6.88 17.64 -13.80
C ARG A 22 -6.71 16.16 -13.46
N TYR A 23 -6.27 15.36 -14.42
CA TYR A 23 -5.87 13.98 -14.15
C TYR A 23 -4.43 13.96 -13.65
N VAL A 24 -4.23 13.44 -12.44
CA VAL A 24 -2.91 13.27 -11.82
C VAL A 24 -2.64 11.79 -11.59
N SER A 25 -1.40 11.37 -11.80
CA SER A 25 -0.97 10.00 -11.50
C SER A 25 -0.67 9.88 -10.00
N LYS A 26 -1.27 8.89 -9.35
CA LYS A 26 -0.98 8.53 -7.95
C LYS A 26 -0.71 7.04 -7.84
N THR A 27 0.12 6.67 -6.88
CA THR A 27 0.43 5.28 -6.55
C THR A 27 -0.12 4.99 -5.17
N ILE A 28 -0.88 3.90 -5.05
CA ILE A 28 -1.42 3.41 -3.79
C ILE A 28 -0.61 2.18 -3.38
N PHE A 29 0.03 2.23 -2.22
CA PHE A 29 0.70 1.09 -1.63
C PHE A 29 -0.19 0.46 -0.56
N THR A 30 -0.34 -0.87 -0.62
CA THR A 30 -1.15 -1.63 0.36
C THR A 30 -0.28 -2.67 1.03
N ILE A 31 -0.32 -2.73 2.36
CA ILE A 31 0.34 -3.76 3.17
C ILE A 31 -0.72 -4.69 3.76
N LEU A 32 -0.71 -5.96 3.36
CA LEU A 32 -1.61 -7.00 3.87
C LEU A 32 -0.80 -8.04 4.64
N GLY A 33 -1.11 -8.21 5.92
CA GLY A 33 -0.55 -9.28 6.74
C GLY A 33 -1.47 -10.49 6.77
N LEU A 34 -0.93 -11.71 6.66
CA LEU A 34 -1.63 -12.94 7.02
C LEU A 34 -1.30 -13.27 8.48
N ASN A 35 -2.27 -13.18 9.38
CA ASN A 35 -2.05 -13.49 10.78
C ASN A 35 -1.91 -15.00 11.03
N ILE A 36 -1.54 -15.39 12.25
CA ILE A 36 -1.38 -16.79 12.63
C ILE A 36 -2.69 -17.61 12.61
N GLN A 37 -3.85 -16.94 12.57
CA GLN A 37 -5.17 -17.56 12.38
C GLN A 37 -5.55 -17.72 10.91
N GLY A 38 -4.63 -17.40 9.97
CA GLY A 38 -4.85 -17.50 8.53
C GLY A 38 -5.78 -16.42 7.97
N ARG A 39 -5.97 -15.30 8.67
CA ARG A 39 -6.79 -14.18 8.19
C ARG A 39 -5.92 -13.07 7.62
N LYS A 40 -6.34 -12.54 6.47
CA LYS A 40 -5.74 -11.34 5.88
C LYS A 40 -6.22 -10.11 6.64
N GLU A 41 -5.28 -9.26 7.02
CA GLU A 41 -5.52 -8.02 7.74
C GLU A 41 -4.80 -6.86 7.04
N LEU A 42 -5.50 -5.76 6.79
CA LEU A 42 -4.91 -4.55 6.23
C LEU A 42 -4.08 -3.86 7.31
N GLN A 43 -2.76 -3.83 7.11
CA GLN A 43 -1.81 -3.21 8.04
C GLN A 43 -1.55 -1.75 7.72
N GLY A 44 -1.70 -1.35 6.45
CA GLY A 44 -1.48 0.03 6.04
C GLY A 44 -1.85 0.29 4.59
N LEU A 45 -2.24 1.53 4.32
CA LEU A 45 -2.49 2.06 2.99
C LEU A 45 -1.82 3.42 2.88
N TYR A 46 -0.99 3.58 1.85
CA TYR A 46 -0.20 4.79 1.63
C TYR A 46 -0.42 5.30 0.22
N LEU A 47 -0.54 6.62 0.08
CA LEU A 47 -0.69 7.29 -1.20
C LEU A 47 0.58 8.08 -1.50
N SER A 48 1.13 7.93 -2.70
CA SER A 48 2.23 8.73 -3.19
C SER A 48 1.84 9.44 -4.48
N GLU A 49 2.19 10.71 -4.60
CA GLU A 49 2.07 11.45 -5.85
C GLU A 49 3.23 11.08 -6.76
N SER A 50 2.97 10.93 -8.06
CA SER A 50 4.00 10.55 -9.02
C SER A 50 5.16 11.56 -9.02
N GLY A 51 6.29 11.19 -8.43
CA GLY A 51 7.52 12.00 -8.42
C GLY A 51 8.48 11.75 -7.26
N GLY A 52 8.04 11.17 -6.14
CA GLY A 52 8.90 10.87 -4.99
C GLY A 52 9.11 9.37 -4.80
N ALA A 53 10.26 8.84 -5.23
CA ALA A 53 10.65 7.44 -5.09
C ALA A 53 11.00 7.00 -3.64
N ASN A 54 10.56 7.73 -2.61
CA ASN A 54 10.97 7.51 -1.22
C ASN A 54 9.76 7.53 -0.27
N TYR A 55 8.93 6.49 -0.29
CA TYR A 55 7.95 6.29 0.79
C TYR A 55 8.12 4.96 1.52
N LEU A 56 8.83 3.99 0.93
CA LEU A 56 9.07 2.66 1.50
C LEU A 56 10.55 2.24 1.48
N ALA A 57 11.47 3.21 1.34
CA ALA A 57 12.92 2.99 1.47
C ALA A 57 13.39 3.39 2.88
#